data_AF-A0A3A4RT70-F1
#
_entry.id   AF-A0A3A4RT70-F1
#
_cell.length_a   1.000
_cell.length_b   1.000
_cell.length_c   1.000
_cell.angle_alpha   90.00
_cell.angle_beta   90.00
_cell.angle_gamma   90.00
#
_symmetry.space_group_name_H-M   'P 1'
#
loop_
_entity.id
_entity.type
_entity.pdbx_description
1 polymer ?
#
loop_
_entity_poly.entity_id
_entity_poly.type
_entity_poly.pdbx_seq_one_letter_code
_entity_poly.pdbx_strand_id
1 'polypeptide(L)'
;AQAGPEMKQAMLSFLRYFHKDAVSGSDTLSEFSRFPEACSDQSRMSVIPSSAFGFDKLDNVYTSQCLMDGKEVMVFLSNRNSPENARKLASEYGTFLTTFGGTEIPLNRTDGDARLIEIFGTYELIFTSGSYLCGVHEAESRETAESMAAILRQRISEVSE
;
A
#
# COMPACT_ATOMS: atom_id res chain seq x y z
N ALA A 1 27.59 4.62 -34.24
CA ALA A 1 28.15 3.40 -33.63
C ALA A 1 27.04 2.37 -33.52
N GLN A 2 27.17 1.19 -34.15
CA GLN A 2 26.19 0.11 -33.98
C GLN A 2 26.59 -0.72 -32.76
N ALA A 3 25.66 -0.93 -31.83
CA ALA A 3 25.87 -1.81 -30.69
C ALA A 3 26.21 -3.22 -31.16
N GLY A 4 27.33 -3.76 -30.65
CA GLY A 4 27.78 -5.12 -30.96
C GLY A 4 26.76 -6.19 -30.51
N PRO A 5 26.84 -7.40 -31.07
CA PRO A 5 25.89 -8.48 -30.81
C PRO A 5 25.73 -8.82 -29.33
N GLU A 6 26.80 -8.70 -28.54
CA GLU A 6 26.75 -8.90 -27.07
C GLU A 6 25.96 -7.81 -26.35
N MET A 7 26.12 -6.54 -26.73
CA MET A 7 25.37 -5.42 -26.15
C MET A 7 23.87 -5.53 -26.46
N LYS A 8 23.52 -5.99 -27.66
CA LYS A 8 22.13 -6.28 -28.05
C LYS A 8 21.55 -7.44 -27.24
N GLN A 9 22.32 -8.51 -27.01
CA GLN A 9 21.91 -9.62 -26.16
C GLN A 9 21.74 -9.19 -24.70
N ALA A 10 22.63 -8.34 -24.17
CA ALA A 10 22.51 -7.79 -22.84
C ALA A 10 21.25 -6.91 -22.70
N MET A 11 20.99 -6.01 -23.67
CA MET A 11 19.76 -5.20 -23.71
C MET A 11 18.49 -6.07 -23.80
N LEU A 12 18.49 -7.10 -24.65
CA LEU A 12 17.35 -8.01 -24.77
C LEU A 12 17.14 -8.84 -23.50
N SER A 13 18.21 -9.21 -22.81
CA SER A 13 18.14 -9.94 -21.54
C SER A 13 17.61 -9.05 -20.43
N PHE A 14 18.03 -7.79 -20.40
CA PHE A 14 17.52 -6.78 -19.48
C PHE A 14 16.04 -6.48 -19.73
N LEU A 15 15.62 -6.34 -20.99
CA LEU A 15 14.22 -6.16 -21.37
C LEU A 15 13.35 -7.39 -21.03
N ARG A 16 13.86 -8.61 -21.21
CA ARG A 16 13.17 -9.84 -20.81
C ARG A 16 13.06 -10.00 -19.30
N TYR A 17 14.08 -9.58 -18.56
CA TYR A 17 14.05 -9.54 -17.10
C TYR A 17 13.02 -8.53 -16.60
N PHE A 18 13.02 -7.32 -17.17
CA PHE A 18 11.99 -6.31 -16.91
C PHE A 18 10.58 -6.77 -17.27
N HIS A 19 10.40 -7.53 -18.36
CA HIS A 19 9.09 -8.09 -18.70
C HIS A 19 8.62 -9.22 -17.76
N LYS A 20 9.56 -9.90 -17.10
CA LYS A 20 9.26 -11.00 -16.18
C LYS A 20 8.89 -10.48 -14.78
N ASP A 21 9.48 -9.35 -14.39
CA ASP A 21 9.21 -8.64 -13.13
C ASP A 21 8.26 -7.45 -13.29
N ALA A 22 7.89 -7.08 -14.52
CA ALA A 22 6.81 -6.15 -14.78
C ALA A 22 5.51 -6.83 -14.38
N VAL A 23 5.00 -6.45 -13.21
CA VAL A 23 3.59 -6.61 -12.88
C VAL A 23 2.79 -6.24 -14.13
N SER A 24 2.06 -7.21 -14.69
CA SER A 24 1.34 -7.04 -15.95
C SER A 24 0.57 -5.72 -15.91
N GLY A 25 0.68 -4.88 -16.94
CA GLY A 25 -0.03 -3.58 -17.02
C GLY A 25 -1.55 -3.70 -16.82
N SER A 26 -2.11 -4.89 -17.04
CA SER A 26 -3.49 -5.28 -16.71
C SER A 26 -3.75 -5.36 -15.20
N ASP A 27 -2.84 -6.01 -14.46
CA ASP A 27 -3.00 -6.24 -13.03
C ASP A 27 -2.77 -4.94 -12.25
N THR A 28 -1.79 -4.11 -12.66
CA THR A 28 -1.56 -2.79 -12.04
C THR A 28 -2.78 -1.86 -12.18
N LEU A 29 -3.41 -1.80 -13.35
CA LEU A 29 -4.62 -0.98 -13.57
C LEU A 29 -5.81 -1.51 -12.76
N SER A 30 -5.91 -2.83 -12.61
CA SER A 30 -6.90 -3.48 -11.72
C SER A 30 -6.68 -3.02 -10.28
N GLU A 31 -5.44 -3.00 -9.79
CA GLU A 31 -5.15 -2.62 -8.42
C GLU A 31 -5.51 -1.15 -8.11
N PHE A 32 -5.17 -0.21 -9.01
CA PHE A 32 -5.54 1.20 -8.82
C PHE A 32 -7.06 1.45 -8.80
N SER A 33 -7.86 0.62 -9.48
CA SER A 33 -9.32 0.75 -9.47
C SER A 33 -9.99 0.46 -8.12
N ARG A 34 -9.22 -0.16 -7.19
CA ARG A 34 -9.65 -0.45 -5.81
C ARG A 34 -9.48 0.74 -4.86
N PHE A 35 -8.81 1.81 -5.29
CA PHE A 35 -8.80 3.03 -4.49
C PHE A 35 -10.18 3.70 -4.50
N PRO A 36 -10.52 4.45 -3.43
CA PRO A 36 -11.71 5.29 -3.40
C PRO A 36 -11.70 6.31 -4.54
N GLU A 37 -12.88 6.80 -4.94
CA GLU A 37 -13.00 7.83 -5.97
C GLU A 37 -12.23 9.11 -5.60
N ALA A 38 -12.27 9.50 -4.32
CA ALA A 38 -11.50 10.63 -3.77
C ALA A 38 -9.96 10.48 -3.92
N CYS A 39 -9.51 9.26 -4.22
CA CYS A 39 -8.10 8.89 -4.39
C CYS A 39 -7.79 8.46 -5.84
N SER A 40 -8.67 8.75 -6.81
CA SER A 40 -8.58 8.22 -8.18
C SER A 40 -7.74 9.06 -9.15
N ASP A 41 -7.07 10.12 -8.68
CA ASP A 41 -6.17 10.93 -9.50
C ASP A 41 -4.90 10.15 -9.85
N GLN A 42 -4.76 9.73 -11.11
CA GLN A 42 -3.62 8.96 -11.60
C GLN A 42 -2.28 9.69 -11.43
N SER A 43 -2.27 11.03 -11.41
CA SER A 43 -1.03 11.79 -11.20
C SER A 43 -0.50 11.67 -9.76
N ARG A 44 -1.36 11.22 -8.84
CA ARG A 44 -1.08 11.04 -7.41
C ARG A 44 -0.92 9.58 -7.01
N MET A 45 -0.99 8.68 -7.98
CA MET A 45 -0.83 7.25 -7.80
C MET A 45 0.60 6.81 -8.09
N SER A 46 1.09 5.83 -7.33
CA SER A 46 2.41 5.26 -7.53
C SER A 46 2.45 3.79 -7.12
N VAL A 47 3.50 3.09 -7.53
CA VAL A 47 3.85 1.76 -7.05
C VAL A 47 5.23 1.81 -6.43
N ILE A 48 5.33 1.34 -5.20
CA ILE A 48 6.59 1.09 -4.51
C ILE A 48 6.91 -0.40 -4.66
N PRO A 49 7.92 -0.77 -5.48
CA PRO A 49 8.18 -2.17 -5.79
C PRO A 49 8.72 -2.96 -4.59
N SER A 50 9.47 -2.32 -3.70
CA SER A 50 10.07 -2.97 -2.53
C SER A 50 10.35 -1.97 -1.41
N SER A 51 10.45 -2.49 -0.19
CA SER A 51 10.84 -1.74 1.01
C SER A 51 10.00 -0.49 1.28
N ALA A 52 8.69 -0.57 1.03
CA ALA A 52 7.80 0.56 1.27
C ALA A 52 7.83 0.98 2.73
N PHE A 53 7.85 2.31 2.95
CA PHE A 53 7.86 2.93 4.27
C PHE A 53 9.03 2.45 5.17
N GLY A 54 10.13 2.02 4.56
CA GLY A 54 11.31 1.53 5.26
C GLY A 54 11.22 0.09 5.77
N PHE A 55 10.13 -0.63 5.49
CA PHE A 55 9.96 -2.03 5.89
C PHE A 55 10.30 -2.99 4.75
N ASP A 56 11.42 -3.71 4.87
CA ASP A 56 12.02 -4.56 3.83
C ASP A 56 11.10 -5.63 3.24
N LYS A 57 10.16 -6.16 4.04
CA LYS A 57 9.19 -7.17 3.60
C LYS A 57 7.95 -6.59 2.91
N LEU A 58 7.80 -5.26 2.89
CA LEU A 58 6.64 -4.60 2.30
C LEU A 58 6.92 -4.21 0.85
N ASP A 59 6.58 -5.13 -0.05
CA ASP A 59 6.75 -5.00 -1.49
C ASP A 59 5.43 -4.84 -2.25
N ASN A 60 5.52 -4.47 -3.53
CA ASN A 60 4.37 -4.31 -4.43
C ASN A 60 3.24 -3.49 -3.79
N VAL A 61 3.58 -2.31 -3.27
CA VAL A 61 2.65 -1.41 -2.61
C VAL A 61 2.16 -0.39 -3.61
N TYR A 62 0.86 -0.38 -3.85
CA TYR A 62 0.19 0.68 -4.59
C TYR A 62 -0.16 1.78 -3.60
N THR A 63 0.10 3.02 -3.97
CA THR A 63 -0.19 4.19 -3.14
C THR A 63 -1.03 5.18 -3.92
N SER A 64 -1.86 5.94 -3.21
CA SER A 64 -2.48 7.15 -3.75
C SER A 64 -2.51 8.24 -2.69
N GLN A 65 -2.16 9.47 -3.08
CA GLN A 65 -2.39 10.63 -2.23
C GLN A 65 -3.80 11.18 -2.46
N CYS A 66 -4.56 11.34 -1.38
CA CYS A 66 -5.93 11.82 -1.39
C CYS A 66 -6.05 13.10 -0.58
N LEU A 67 -7.13 13.84 -0.85
CA LEU A 67 -7.53 14.98 -0.01
C LEU A 67 -8.77 14.59 0.79
N MET A 68 -8.68 14.74 2.11
CA MET A 68 -9.81 14.57 3.02
C MET A 68 -9.95 15.83 3.87
N ASP A 69 -11.06 16.55 3.71
CA ASP A 69 -11.32 17.84 4.38
C ASP A 69 -10.18 18.86 4.23
N GLY A 70 -9.54 18.87 3.05
CA GLY A 70 -8.42 19.75 2.73
C GLY A 70 -7.06 19.30 3.29
N LYS A 71 -6.99 18.15 3.97
CA LYS A 71 -5.74 17.54 4.46
C LYS A 71 -5.29 16.44 3.50
N GLU A 72 -3.98 16.38 3.26
CA GLU A 72 -3.40 15.29 2.49
C GLU A 72 -3.30 14.03 3.34
N VAL A 73 -3.60 12.90 2.72
CA VAL A 73 -3.48 11.58 3.34
C VAL A 73 -3.06 10.59 2.28
N MET A 74 -2.10 9.73 2.58
CA MET A 74 -1.71 8.66 1.69
C MET A 74 -2.39 7.36 2.08
N VAL A 75 -3.05 6.74 1.12
CA VAL A 75 -3.57 5.37 1.25
C VAL A 75 -2.67 4.40 0.52
N PHE A 76 -2.62 3.16 1.00
CA PHE A 76 -1.89 2.11 0.33
C PHE A 76 -2.66 0.78 0.32
N LEU A 77 -2.39 -0.03 -0.70
CA LEU A 77 -2.86 -1.40 -0.82
C LEU A 77 -1.75 -2.30 -1.35
N SER A 78 -1.80 -3.55 -0.94
CA SER A 78 -0.73 -4.51 -1.20
C SER A 78 -1.34 -5.91 -1.23
N ASN A 79 -1.57 -6.46 -2.42
CA ASN A 79 -2.15 -7.80 -2.60
C ASN A 79 -1.15 -8.88 -2.20
N ARG A 80 -1.46 -9.69 -1.18
CA ARG A 80 -0.57 -10.71 -0.59
C ARG A 80 -0.93 -12.13 -1.04
N ASN A 81 -1.75 -12.26 -2.07
CA ASN A 81 -2.26 -13.51 -2.66
C ASN A 81 -3.17 -14.35 -1.74
N SER A 82 -3.08 -14.22 -0.41
CA SER A 82 -3.94 -14.92 0.54
C SER A 82 -4.25 -14.07 1.77
N PRO A 83 -5.41 -14.29 2.43
CA PRO A 83 -5.74 -13.63 3.70
C PRO A 83 -4.80 -13.96 4.86
N GLU A 84 -4.14 -15.10 4.82
CA GLU A 84 -3.13 -15.47 5.83
C GLU A 84 -1.86 -14.62 5.67
N ASN A 85 -1.37 -14.48 4.44
CA ASN A 85 -0.20 -13.66 4.15
C ASN A 85 -0.47 -12.18 4.44
N ALA A 86 -1.68 -11.69 4.11
CA ALA A 86 -2.10 -10.33 4.46
C ALA A 86 -2.03 -10.07 5.97
N ARG A 87 -2.64 -10.94 6.78
CA ARG A 87 -2.63 -10.79 8.25
C ARG A 87 -1.24 -10.93 8.84
N LYS A 88 -0.43 -11.87 8.33
CA LYS A 88 0.96 -12.05 8.76
C LYS A 88 1.77 -10.78 8.51
N LEU A 89 1.71 -10.21 7.29
CA LEU A 89 2.46 -9.01 6.97
C LEU A 89 1.94 -7.77 7.70
N ALA A 90 0.62 -7.64 7.89
CA ALA A 90 0.03 -6.57 8.71
C ALA A 90 0.57 -6.58 10.14
N SER A 91 0.61 -7.76 10.76
CA SER A 91 1.14 -7.95 12.12
C SER A 91 2.63 -7.62 12.20
N GLU A 92 3.42 -8.10 11.23
CA GLU A 92 4.86 -7.82 11.16
C GLU A 92 5.14 -6.33 10.94
N TYR A 93 4.40 -5.66 10.05
CA TYR A 93 4.56 -4.23 9.79
C TYR A 93 4.16 -3.39 11.01
N GLY A 94 3.04 -3.70 11.67
CA GLY A 94 2.68 -3.02 12.91
C GLY A 94 3.69 -3.25 14.04
N THR A 95 4.31 -4.43 14.11
CA THR A 95 5.40 -4.70 15.06
C THR A 95 6.67 -3.93 14.72
N PHE A 96 6.99 -3.79 13.43
CA PHE A 96 8.08 -2.95 12.97
C PHE A 96 7.88 -1.50 13.43
N LEU A 97 6.70 -0.92 13.17
CA LEU A 97 6.40 0.46 13.58
C LEU A 97 6.55 0.67 15.09
N THR A 98 6.01 -0.23 15.92
CA THR A 98 6.15 -0.09 17.38
C THR A 98 7.57 -0.31 17.88
N THR A 99 8.35 -1.16 17.20
CA THR A 99 9.77 -1.37 17.51
C THR A 99 10.60 -0.10 17.26
N PHE A 100 10.22 0.70 16.24
CA PHE A 100 10.93 1.91 15.85
C PHE A 100 10.33 3.21 16.42
N GLY A 101 9.59 3.11 17.52
CA GLY A 101 9.12 4.27 18.29
C GLY A 101 7.63 4.58 18.14
N GLY A 102 6.89 3.77 17.39
CA GLY A 102 5.44 3.87 17.31
C GLY A 102 4.74 3.43 18.60
N THR A 103 3.65 4.11 18.94
CA THR A 103 2.76 3.75 20.05
C THR A 103 1.43 3.29 19.49
N GLU A 104 1.02 2.06 19.80
CA GLU A 104 -0.30 1.57 19.42
C GLU A 104 -1.38 2.24 20.27
N ILE A 105 -2.38 2.81 19.60
CA ILE A 105 -3.49 3.53 20.20
C ILE A 105 -4.76 2.70 20.01
N PRO A 106 -5.62 2.56 21.02
CA PRO A 106 -6.91 1.90 20.86
C PRO A 106 -7.75 2.61 19.80
N LEU A 107 -8.24 1.87 18.80
CA LEU A 107 -9.18 2.38 17.81
C LEU A 107 -10.52 2.77 18.47
N ASN A 108 -11.18 3.79 17.93
CA ASN A 108 -12.51 4.19 18.43
C ASN A 108 -13.59 3.16 18.06
N ARG A 109 -13.35 2.37 17.02
CA ARG A 109 -14.23 1.29 16.56
C ARG A 109 -13.40 0.02 16.39
N THR A 110 -13.85 -1.06 17.00
CA THR A 110 -13.16 -2.36 16.98
C THR A 110 -13.43 -3.06 15.63
N ASP A 111 -12.67 -2.70 14.61
CA ASP A 111 -12.83 -3.28 13.27
C ASP A 111 -11.78 -4.38 13.03
N GLY A 112 -12.02 -5.53 13.67
CA GLY A 112 -11.28 -6.77 13.40
C GLY A 112 -9.79 -6.69 13.73
N ASP A 113 -8.94 -6.78 12.71
CA ASP A 113 -7.48 -6.83 12.79
C ASP A 113 -6.80 -5.47 12.55
N ALA A 114 -7.59 -4.38 12.55
CA ALA A 114 -7.06 -3.04 12.37
C ALA A 114 -6.19 -2.62 13.55
N ARG A 115 -5.10 -1.90 13.26
CA ARG A 115 -4.18 -1.33 14.23
C ARG A 115 -3.94 0.13 13.90
N LEU A 116 -4.03 1.00 14.91
CA LEU A 116 -3.70 2.41 14.82
C LEU A 116 -2.42 2.64 15.62
N ILE A 117 -1.41 3.22 14.98
CA ILE A 117 -0.10 3.47 15.57
C ILE A 117 0.23 4.94 15.35
N GLU A 118 0.51 5.67 16.43
CA GLU A 118 1.09 7.00 16.34
C GLU A 118 2.60 6.88 16.32
N ILE A 119 3.25 7.56 15.37
CA ILE A 119 4.69 7.58 15.25
C ILE A 119 5.13 8.96 14.75
N PHE A 120 6.04 9.59 15.50
CA PHE A 120 6.60 10.91 15.19
C PHE A 120 5.56 12.02 14.92
N GLY A 121 4.41 11.98 15.61
CA GLY A 121 3.33 12.96 15.46
C GLY A 121 2.38 12.70 14.28
N THR A 122 2.52 11.57 13.60
CA THR A 122 1.63 11.13 12.52
C THR A 122 0.99 9.79 12.87
N TYR A 123 -0.05 9.40 12.12
CA TYR A 123 -0.82 8.21 12.39
C TYR A 123 -0.77 7.23 11.22
N GLU A 124 -0.31 6.02 11.51
CA GLU A 124 -0.40 4.84 10.65
C GLU A 124 -1.65 4.05 11.05
N LEU A 125 -2.49 3.69 10.08
CA LEU A 125 -3.59 2.75 10.31
C LEU A 125 -3.49 1.60 9.34
N ILE A 126 -3.33 0.39 9.87
CA ILE A 126 -3.12 -0.83 9.09
C ILE A 126 -4.28 -1.78 9.32
N PHE A 127 -4.77 -2.42 8.26
CA PHE A 127 -5.78 -3.48 8.37
C PHE A 127 -5.69 -4.46 7.19
N THR A 128 -6.46 -5.55 7.25
CA THR A 128 -6.61 -6.44 6.09
C THR A 128 -8.05 -6.53 5.58
N SER A 129 -8.16 -6.85 4.29
CA SER A 129 -9.41 -7.17 3.61
C SER A 129 -9.15 -8.22 2.54
N GLY A 130 -9.68 -9.44 2.72
CA GLY A 130 -9.37 -10.57 1.83
C GLY A 130 -7.85 -10.83 1.76
N SER A 131 -7.29 -10.88 0.55
CA SER A 131 -5.84 -11.05 0.33
C SER A 131 -5.04 -9.74 0.45
N TYR A 132 -5.66 -8.61 0.80
CA TYR A 132 -5.01 -7.31 0.81
C TYR A 132 -4.56 -6.91 2.20
N LEU A 133 -3.31 -6.44 2.28
CA LEU A 133 -2.85 -5.53 3.31
C LEU A 133 -3.15 -4.10 2.85
N CYS A 134 -3.83 -3.33 3.68
CA CYS A 134 -4.27 -1.98 3.36
C CYS A 134 -3.93 -1.03 4.51
N GLY A 135 -3.87 0.26 4.21
CA GLY A 135 -3.75 1.23 5.27
C GLY A 135 -3.67 2.68 4.85
N VAL A 136 -3.50 3.50 5.87
CA VAL A 136 -3.20 4.92 5.79
C VAL A 136 -1.79 5.13 6.33
N HIS A 137 -0.99 5.91 5.60
CA HIS A 137 0.37 6.28 5.95
C HIS A 137 0.46 7.77 6.25
N GLU A 138 1.17 8.12 7.33
CA GLU A 138 1.50 9.48 7.75
C GLU A 138 0.31 10.45 7.84
N ALA A 139 -0.85 10.01 8.35
CA ALA A 139 -1.98 10.94 8.53
C ALA A 139 -1.66 11.97 9.61
N GLU A 140 -2.01 13.24 9.38
CA GLU A 140 -1.78 14.34 10.33
C GLU A 140 -2.68 14.27 11.58
N SER A 141 -3.76 13.49 11.53
CA SER A 141 -4.62 13.28 12.68
C SER A 141 -5.20 11.88 12.71
N ARG A 142 -5.48 11.41 13.92
CA ARG A 142 -6.22 10.17 14.18
C ARG A 142 -7.55 10.11 13.42
N GLU A 143 -8.29 11.20 13.41
CA GLU A 143 -9.60 11.29 12.76
C GLU A 143 -9.47 11.09 11.24
N THR A 144 -8.47 11.69 10.60
CA THR A 144 -8.19 11.50 9.17
C THR A 144 -7.77 10.05 8.89
N ALA A 145 -6.93 9.45 9.74
CA ALA A 145 -6.54 8.05 9.61
C ALA A 145 -7.74 7.09 9.69
N GLU A 146 -8.54 7.20 10.76
CA GLU A 146 -9.70 6.33 10.99
C GLU A 146 -10.75 6.50 9.88
N SER A 147 -11.03 7.74 9.48
CA SER A 147 -12.07 8.02 8.48
C SER A 147 -11.66 7.57 7.07
N MET A 148 -10.41 7.83 6.67
CA MET A 148 -9.91 7.37 5.37
C MET A 148 -9.79 5.84 5.32
N ALA A 149 -9.36 5.19 6.42
CA ALA A 149 -9.32 3.74 6.49
C ALA A 149 -10.72 3.11 6.38
N ALA A 150 -11.74 3.72 6.97
CA ALA A 150 -13.13 3.26 6.83
C ALA A 150 -13.62 3.33 5.38
N ILE A 151 -13.36 4.45 4.69
CA ILE A 151 -13.69 4.64 3.27
C ILE A 151 -12.96 3.61 2.41
N LEU A 152 -11.66 3.42 2.64
CA LEU A 152 -10.83 2.46 1.91
C LEU A 152 -11.34 1.03 2.12
N ARG A 153 -11.65 0.65 3.36
CA ARG A 153 -12.18 -0.68 3.69
C ARG A 153 -13.48 -0.96 2.94
N GLN A 154 -14.43 -0.02 3.00
CA GLN A 154 -15.70 -0.15 2.30
C GLN A 154 -15.48 -0.37 0.80
N ARG A 155 -14.64 0.47 0.18
CA ARG A 155 -14.34 0.37 -1.25
C ARG A 155 -13.75 -0.99 -1.63
N ILE A 156 -12.80 -1.50 -0.85
CA ILE A 156 -12.14 -2.78 -1.14
C ILE A 156 -13.14 -3.93 -0.99
N SER A 157 -14.03 -3.88 0.00
CA SER A 157 -15.08 -4.89 0.17
C SER A 157 -16.04 -4.92 -1.02
N GLU A 158 -16.45 -3.76 -1.54
CA GLU A 158 -17.35 -3.66 -2.72
C GLU A 158 -16.73 -4.20 -4.01
N VAL A 159 -15.40 -4.10 -4.17
CA VAL A 159 -14.69 -4.54 -5.40
C VAL A 159 -14.19 -5.99 -5.29
N SER A 160 -14.33 -6.61 -4.12
CA SER A 160 -13.87 -7.98 -3.84
C SER A 160 -15.01 -9.02 -3.87
N GLU A 161 -16.27 -8.58 -4.05
CA GLU A 161 -17.44 -9.42 -4.38
C GLU A 161 -17.55 -9.68 -5.89
#